data_AF-A0A3D2RES3-F1
#
_entry.id   AF-A0A3D2RES3-F1
#
_cell.length_a   1.000
_cell.length_b   1.000
_cell.length_c   1.000
_cell.angle_alpha   90.00
_cell.angle_beta   90.00
_cell.angle_gamma   90.00
#
_symmetry.space_group_name_H-M   'P 1'
#
loop_
_entity.id
_entity.type
_entity.pdbx_description
1 polymer ?
#
loop_
_entity_poly.entity_id
_entity_poly.type
_entity_poly.pdbx_seq_one_letter_code
_entity_poly.pdbx_strand_id
1 'polypeptide(L)' 'MREKLLAYLADRIDGTELEDDTPIFSSGLIDSFDMVDLVLFIEKEAGLEMQAAEITLENFDSLGKILAFVETRSAT' A
#
# COMPACT_ATOMS: atom_id res chain seq x y z
N MET A 1 -9.98 -5.70 -3.38
CA MET A 1 -8.88 -4.88 -2.88
C MET A 1 -7.52 -5.58 -3.07
N ARG A 2 -7.26 -6.71 -2.39
CA ARG A 2 -5.96 -7.42 -2.44
C ARG A 2 -5.39 -7.61 -3.84
N GLU A 3 -6.12 -8.25 -4.75
CA GLU A 3 -5.64 -8.53 -6.11
C GLU A 3 -5.25 -7.26 -6.87
N LYS A 4 -6.05 -6.19 -6.74
CA LYS A 4 -5.79 -4.91 -7.38
C LYS A 4 -4.55 -4.22 -6.80
N LEU A 5 -4.41 -4.23 -5.48
CA LEU A 5 -3.25 -3.66 -4.79
C LEU A 5 -1.96 -4.43 -5.10
N LEU A 6 -2.02 -5.76 -5.10
CA LEU A 6 -0.90 -6.61 -5.51
C LEU A 6 -0.48 -6.29 -6.94
N ALA A 7 -1.43 -6.26 -7.88
CA ALA A 7 -1.12 -5.92 -9.28
C ALA A 7 -0.52 -4.51 -9.41
N TYR A 8 -1.05 -3.53 -8.67
CA TYR A 8 -0.56 -2.15 -8.67
C TYR A 8 0.88 -2.01 -8.16
N LEU A 9 1.24 -2.78 -7.13
CA LEU A 9 2.59 -2.80 -6.57
C LEU A 9 3.54 -3.62 -7.44
N ALA A 10 3.10 -4.78 -7.94
CA ALA A 10 3.88 -5.64 -8.84
C ALA A 10 4.31 -4.90 -10.11
N ASP A 11 3.42 -4.07 -10.68
CA ASP A 11 3.72 -3.23 -11.85
C ASP A 11 4.86 -2.23 -11.58
N ARG A 12 4.99 -1.72 -10.34
CA ARG A 12 6.05 -0.78 -9.94
C ARG A 12 7.40 -1.43 -9.66
N ILE A 13 7.41 -2.71 -9.34
CA ILE A 13 8.63 -3.47 -9.03
C ILE A 13 9.03 -4.40 -10.18
N ASP A 14 8.68 -4.03 -11.41
CA ASP A 14 8.99 -4.76 -12.65
C ASP A 14 8.55 -6.24 -12.63
N GLY A 15 7.42 -6.54 -12.00
CA GLY A 15 6.85 -7.89 -11.94
C GLY A 15 7.59 -8.85 -11.00
N THR A 16 8.42 -8.33 -10.09
CA THR A 16 9.03 -9.11 -9.02
C THR A 16 7.94 -9.77 -8.16
N GLU A 17 8.14 -11.02 -7.76
CA GLU A 17 7.23 -11.72 -6.87
C GLU A 17 7.21 -11.00 -5.51
N LEU A 18 6.03 -10.50 -5.12
CA LEU A 18 5.82 -9.71 -3.91
C LEU A 18 5.13 -10.56 -2.85
N GLU A 19 5.84 -10.86 -1.77
CA GLU A 19 5.23 -11.48 -0.58
C GLU A 19 4.57 -10.41 0.31
N ASP A 20 3.60 -10.82 1.14
CA ASP A 20 2.79 -9.91 1.95
C ASP A 20 3.64 -9.10 2.97
N ASP A 21 4.75 -9.65 3.44
CA ASP A 21 5.67 -9.05 4.41
C ASP A 21 6.92 -8.41 3.77
N THR A 22 7.06 -8.49 2.44
CA THR A 22 8.18 -7.87 1.73
C THR A 22 8.15 -6.36 1.98
N PRO A 23 9.22 -5.77 2.56
CA PRO A 23 9.32 -4.33 2.72
C PRO A 23 9.47 -3.71 1.33
N ILE A 24 8.70 -2.66 1.04
CA ILE A 24 8.61 -2.05 -0.29
C ILE A 24 9.25 -0.66 -0.29
N PHE A 25 9.00 0.13 0.76
CA PHE A 25 9.53 1.49 0.86
C PHE A 25 10.85 1.51 1.65
N SER A 26 10.93 0.81 2.78
CA SER A 26 12.13 0.76 3.61
C SER A 26 13.28 -0.04 2.96
N SER A 27 12.96 -0.95 2.04
CA SER A 27 13.93 -1.65 1.20
C SER A 27 14.43 -0.82 0.02
N GLY A 28 13.70 0.24 -0.35
CA GLY A 28 13.97 1.05 -1.55
C GLY A 28 13.50 0.41 -2.86
N LEU A 29 12.62 -0.60 -2.83
CA LEU A 29 11.99 -1.14 -4.04
C LEU A 29 11.09 -0.11 -4.72
N ILE A 30 10.43 0.73 -3.93
CA ILE A 30 9.62 1.86 -4.37
C ILE A 30 10.04 3.10 -3.60
N ASP A 31 10.03 4.26 -4.26
CA ASP A 31 10.40 5.52 -3.63
C ASP A 31 9.26 6.13 -2.79
N SER A 32 9.58 7.14 -1.99
CA SER A 32 8.58 7.80 -1.15
C SER A 32 7.62 8.72 -1.90
N PHE A 33 7.88 9.05 -3.17
CA PHE A 33 6.96 9.84 -4.00
C PHE A 33 5.81 8.96 -4.49
N ASP A 34 6.10 7.72 -4.87
CA ASP A 34 5.10 6.70 -5.22
C ASP A 34 4.10 6.41 -4.10
N MET A 35 4.47 6.71 -2.84
CA MET A 35 3.57 6.57 -1.69
C MET A 35 2.32 7.45 -1.83
N VAL A 36 2.44 8.66 -2.41
CA VAL A 36 1.31 9.56 -2.61
C VAL A 36 0.33 8.96 -3.62
N ASP A 37 0.82 8.42 -4.73
CA ASP A 37 -0.01 7.78 -5.75
C ASP A 37 -0.66 6.50 -5.22
N LEU A 38 0.08 5.71 -4.43
CA LEU A 38 -0.46 4.54 -3.74
C LEU A 38 -1.62 4.90 -2.81
N VAL A 39 -1.49 5.97 -2.04
CA VAL A 39 -2.53 6.47 -1.15
C VAL A 39 -3.78 6.82 -1.96
N LEU A 40 -3.65 7.62 -3.02
CA LEU A 40 -4.77 7.99 -3.90
C LEU A 40 -5.45 6.77 -4.54
N PHE A 41 -4.66 5.77 -4.95
CA PHE A 41 -5.18 4.51 -5.48
C PHE A 41 -6.03 3.78 -4.42
N ILE A 42 -5.53 3.65 -3.20
CA ILE A 42 -6.24 2.98 -2.11
C ILE A 42 -7.51 3.73 -1.73
N GLU A 43 -7.47 5.06 -1.59
CA GLU A 43 -8.63 5.88 -1.28
C GLU A 43 -9.76 5.66 -2.28
N LYS A 44 -9.40 5.66 -3.57
CA LYS A 44 -10.35 5.41 -4.66
C LYS A 44 -10.91 3.98 -4.64
N GLU A 45 -10.08 2.98 -4.42
CA GLU A 45 -10.49 1.57 -4.48
C GLU A 45 -11.26 1.11 -3.24
N ALA A 46 -10.96 1.68 -2.07
CA ALA A 46 -11.60 1.36 -0.80
C ALA A 46 -12.69 2.37 -0.40
N GLY A 47 -12.81 3.51 -1.08
CA GLY A 47 -13.82 4.54 -0.79
C GLY A 47 -13.59 5.22 0.57
N LEU A 48 -12.32 5.40 0.95
CA LEU A 48 -11.90 6.01 2.22
C LEU A 48 -11.03 7.23 1.97
N GLU A 49 -10.93 8.12 2.96
CA GLU A 49 -9.96 9.22 2.99
C GLU A 49 -8.93 8.96 4.09
N MET A 50 -7.65 9.20 3.79
CA MET A 50 -6.51 9.00 4.69
C MET A 50 -5.90 10.33 5.10
N GLN A 51 -5.62 10.47 6.40
CA GLN A 51 -4.89 11.60 6.93
C GLN A 51 -3.40 11.36 6.79
N ALA A 52 -2.63 12.43 6.60
CA ALA A 52 -1.17 12.36 6.46
C ALA A 52 -0.48 11.64 7.65
N ALA A 53 -1.05 11.74 8.86
CA ALA A 53 -0.54 11.06 10.05
C ALA A 53 -0.69 9.53 10.02
N GLU A 54 -1.56 9.00 9.16
CA GLU A 54 -1.80 7.56 9.01
C GLU A 54 -0.84 6.93 7.99
N ILE A 55 -0.26 7.75 7.12
CA ILE A 55 0.66 7.35 6.05
C ILE A 55 2.06 7.18 6.65
N THR A 56 2.29 6.05 7.30
CA THR A 56 3.56 5.70 7.97
C THR A 56 4.10 4.37 7.45
N LEU A 57 5.41 4.12 7.62
CA LEU A 57 6.00 2.82 7.30
C LEU A 57 5.43 1.66 8.14
N GLU A 58 4.85 1.96 9.31
CA GLU A 58 4.15 0.95 10.10
C GLU A 58 2.90 0.44 9.37
N ASN A 59 2.22 1.31 8.64
CA ASN A 59 0.98 1.00 7.91
C ASN A 59 1.20 0.69 6.42
N PHE A 60 2.25 1.21 5.79
CA PHE A 60 2.39 1.20 4.33
C PHE A 60 3.61 0.45 3.79
N ASP A 61 4.49 -0.07 4.65
CA ASP A 61 5.77 -0.61 4.17
C ASP A 61 5.66 -1.99 3.47
N SER A 62 4.53 -2.68 3.56
CA SER A 62 4.32 -3.94 2.84
C SER A 62 2.87 -4.11 2.41
N LEU A 63 2.62 -5.00 1.44
CA LEU A 63 1.28 -5.34 0.97
C LEU A 63 0.35 -5.76 2.12
N GLY A 64 0.84 -6.61 3.02
CA GLY A 64 0.10 -7.08 4.19
C GLY A 64 -0.26 -5.97 5.16
N LYS A 65 0.67 -5.03 5.42
CA LYS A 65 0.41 -3.86 6.28
C LYS A 65 -0.68 -2.96 5.71
N ILE A 66 -0.60 -2.68 4.41
CA ILE A 66 -1.59 -1.86 3.72
C ILE A 66 -2.97 -2.50 3.77
N LEU A 67 -3.06 -3.81 3.51
CA LEU A 67 -4.32 -4.55 3.57
C LEU A 67 -4.92 -4.53 4.98
N ALA A 68 -4.12 -4.75 6.01
CA ALA A 68 -4.56 -4.71 7.40
C ALA A 68 -5.04 -3.30 7.80
N PHE A 69 -4.37 -2.25 7.34
CA PHE A 69 -4.80 -0.87 7.55
C PHE A 69 -6.17 -0.60 6.91
N VAL A 70 -6.35 -0.98 5.65
CA VAL A 70 -7.63 -0.79 4.92
C VAL A 70 -8.76 -1.59 5.56
N GLU A 71 -8.50 -2.83 5.97
CA GLU A 71 -9.49 -3.67 6.66
C GLU A 71 -9.94 -3.05 7.98
N THR A 72 -8.99 -2.54 8.78
CA THR A 72 -9.27 -1.86 10.06
C THR A 72 -10.14 -0.63 9.85
N ARG A 73 -9.87 0.17 8.79
CA ARG A 73 -10.65 1.37 8.45
C ARG A 73 -12.05 1.04 7.92
N SER A 74 -12.21 -0.09 7.22
CA SER A 74 -13.48 -0.49 6.61
C SER A 74 -14.45 -1.16 7.60
N ALA A 75 -13.93 -1.63 8.74
CA ALA A 75 -14.72 -2.24 9.80
C ALA A 75 -15.42 -1.22 10.73
N THR A 76 -15.24 0.09 10.48
CA THR A 76 -15.81 1.20 11.25
C THR A 76 -16.84 1.95 10.42
#